data_AF-W4QM68-F1
#
_entry.id   AF-W4QM68-F1
#
_cell.length_a   1.000
_cell.length_b   1.000
_cell.length_c   1.000
_cell.angle_alpha   90.00
_cell.angle_beta   90.00
_cell.angle_gamma   90.00
#
_symmetry.space_group_name_H-M   'P 1'
#
loop_
_entity.id
_entity.type
_entity.pdbx_description
1 polymer ?
#
loop_
_entity_poly.entity_id
_entity_poly.type
_entity_poly.pdbx_seq_one_letter_code
_entity_poly.pdbx_strand_id
1 'polypeptide(L)'
;MNHILKEERDIKFAANPLETSCFQVENIKWAFVFFEDGLEVNVMYTVDNPKKRAVGFKLSEGMEVPRELEGKFKFARQRSILAGTIRGSFFVIKGEY
;
A
#
# COMPACT_ATOMS: atom_id res chain seq x y z
N MET A 1 6.37 -8.15 -1.76
CA MET A 1 6.13 -6.75 -1.34
C MET A 1 7.43 -6.03 -0.95
N ASN A 2 8.17 -6.50 0.06
CA ASN A 2 9.39 -5.81 0.54
C ASN A 2 10.41 -5.49 -0.56
N HIS A 3 10.62 -6.43 -1.49
CA HIS A 3 11.50 -6.19 -2.65
C HIS A 3 10.97 -5.07 -3.55
N ILE A 4 9.68 -5.08 -3.91
CA ILE A 4 9.04 -4.03 -4.71
C ILE A 4 9.20 -2.66 -4.04
N LEU A 5 8.88 -2.54 -2.74
CA LEU A 5 8.99 -1.28 -1.99
C LEU A 5 10.42 -0.72 -1.99
N LYS A 6 11.41 -1.60 -1.79
CA LYS A 6 12.82 -1.22 -1.77
C LYS A 6 13.32 -0.79 -3.14
N GLU A 7 13.10 -1.60 -4.17
CA GLU A 7 13.62 -1.31 -5.52
C GLU A 7 12.91 -0.12 -6.19
N GLU A 8 11.60 0.03 -5.97
CA GLU A 8 10.83 1.09 -6.62
C GLU A 8 11.04 2.45 -5.96
N ARG A 9 11.13 2.51 -4.63
CA ARG A 9 11.01 3.77 -3.88
C ARG A 9 11.93 3.86 -2.65
N ASP A 10 12.81 2.88 -2.43
CA ASP A 10 13.66 2.78 -1.24
C ASP A 10 12.86 2.93 0.07
N ILE A 11 11.77 2.16 0.17
CA ILE A 11 10.88 2.16 1.34
C ILE A 11 11.11 0.90 2.16
N LYS A 12 11.34 1.07 3.46
CA LYS A 12 11.36 0.03 4.47
C LYS A 12 10.69 0.54 5.74
N PHE A 13 9.52 0.01 6.07
CA PHE A 13 8.77 0.40 7.26
C PHE A 13 9.43 -0.13 8.54
N ALA A 14 9.49 0.72 9.56
CA ALA A 14 9.93 0.34 10.90
C ALA A 14 8.84 -0.40 11.71
N ALA A 15 7.57 -0.11 11.43
CA ALA A 15 6.43 -0.73 12.12
C ALA A 15 6.40 -2.25 11.91
N ASN A 16 5.95 -2.99 12.92
CA ASN A 16 5.83 -4.44 12.81
C ASN A 16 4.57 -4.84 12.01
N PRO A 17 4.70 -5.75 11.03
CA PRO A 17 3.54 -6.38 10.39
C PRO A 17 2.74 -7.20 11.41
N LEU A 18 1.42 -6.99 11.46
CA LEU A 18 0.49 -7.80 12.23
C LEU A 18 -0.09 -8.95 11.40
N GLU A 19 -0.45 -8.67 10.15
CA GLU A 19 -1.12 -9.65 9.28
C GLU A 19 -0.65 -9.48 7.84
N THR A 20 -0.56 -10.60 7.13
CA THR A 20 -0.25 -10.62 5.70
C THR A 20 -1.18 -11.57 4.98
N SER A 21 -1.57 -11.23 3.76
CA SER A 21 -2.29 -12.12 2.86
C SER A 21 -1.73 -12.04 1.45
N CYS A 22 -1.80 -13.15 0.72
CA CYS A 22 -1.37 -13.23 -0.68
C CYS A 22 -2.26 -14.22 -1.39
N PHE A 23 -2.92 -13.78 -2.46
CA PHE A 23 -3.85 -14.60 -3.22
C PHE A 23 -4.01 -14.04 -4.63
N GLN A 24 -4.65 -14.81 -5.50
CA GLN A 24 -4.97 -14.38 -6.85
C GLN A 24 -6.48 -14.41 -7.05
N VAL A 25 -7.02 -13.35 -7.64
CA VAL A 25 -8.40 -13.30 -8.13
C VAL A 25 -8.32 -12.98 -9.61
N GLU A 26 -8.85 -13.88 -10.44
CA GLU A 26 -8.77 -13.76 -11.90
C GLU A 26 -7.31 -13.55 -12.38
N ASN A 27 -7.04 -12.44 -13.07
CA ASN A 27 -5.74 -12.05 -13.61
C ASN A 27 -4.96 -11.10 -12.68
N ILE A 28 -5.36 -10.95 -11.41
CA ILE A 28 -4.72 -10.03 -10.46
C ILE A 28 -4.18 -10.80 -9.27
N LYS A 29 -2.87 -10.76 -9.09
CA LYS A 29 -2.21 -11.21 -7.86
C LYS A 29 -2.25 -10.07 -6.85
N TRP A 30 -2.82 -10.35 -5.68
CA TRP A 30 -2.93 -9.43 -4.58
C TRP A 30 -1.98 -9.83 -3.46
N ALA A 31 -1.40 -8.83 -2.81
CA ALA A 31 -0.74 -9.01 -1.52
C ALA A 31 -1.12 -7.86 -0.59
N PHE A 32 -1.42 -8.16 0.66
CA PHE A 32 -1.71 -7.17 1.70
C PHE A 32 -0.79 -7.36 2.89
N VAL A 33 -0.42 -6.26 3.52
CA VAL A 33 0.29 -6.22 4.80
C VAL A 33 -0.38 -5.15 5.67
N PHE A 34 -0.80 -5.55 6.86
CA PHE A 34 -1.36 -4.67 7.88
C PHE A 34 -0.34 -4.51 9.00
N PHE A 35 -0.07 -3.28 9.40
CA PHE A 35 0.91 -2.92 10.42
C PHE A 35 0.22 -2.53 11.74
N GLU A 36 0.96 -2.65 12.84
CA GLU A 36 0.46 -2.35 14.20
C GLU A 36 0.05 -0.89 14.42
N ASP A 37 0.64 0.02 13.65
CA ASP A 37 0.38 1.46 13.72
C ASP A 37 -0.86 1.88 12.92
N GLY A 38 -1.51 0.93 12.23
CA GLY A 38 -2.70 1.16 11.42
C GLY A 38 -2.43 1.48 9.94
N LEU A 39 -1.18 1.35 9.48
CA LEU A 39 -0.86 1.36 8.06
C LEU A 39 -1.31 0.05 7.40
N GLU A 40 -1.94 0.17 6.23
CA GLU A 40 -2.14 -0.92 5.29
C GLU A 40 -1.36 -0.65 4.01
N VAL A 41 -0.66 -1.66 3.54
CA VAL A 41 0.03 -1.66 2.25
C VAL A 41 -0.52 -2.81 1.42
N ASN A 42 -0.92 -2.53 0.18
CA ASN A 42 -1.29 -3.57 -0.77
C ASN A 42 -0.47 -3.49 -2.04
N VAL A 43 -0.36 -4.63 -2.72
CA VAL A 43 0.07 -4.72 -4.11
C VAL A 43 -1.09 -5.25 -4.93
N MET A 44 -1.44 -4.50 -5.98
CA MET A 44 -2.26 -4.96 -7.08
C MET A 44 -1.34 -5.31 -8.25
N TYR A 45 -1.22 -6.59 -8.59
CA TYR A 45 -0.31 -7.05 -9.64
C TYR A 45 -1.05 -7.78 -10.74
N THR A 46 -1.44 -7.04 -11.77
CA THR A 46 -2.05 -7.58 -13.00
C THR A 46 -1.05 -8.42 -13.78
N VAL A 47 -1.47 -9.63 -14.15
CA VAL A 47 -0.65 -10.62 -14.87
C VAL A 47 -0.45 -10.21 -16.33
N ASP A 48 -1.48 -9.67 -16.97
CA ASP A 48 -1.56 -9.39 -18.41
C ASP A 48 -1.38 -7.91 -18.78
N ASN A 49 -1.40 -7.00 -17.79
CA ASN A 49 -1.33 -5.56 -18.05
C ASN A 49 -0.36 -4.86 -17.08
N PRO A 50 0.95 -4.82 -17.40
CA PRO A 50 1.96 -4.22 -16.53
C PRO A 50 1.68 -2.76 -16.13
N LYS A 51 0.96 -2.00 -16.97
CA LYS A 51 0.61 -0.59 -16.68
C LYS A 51 -0.44 -0.43 -15.57
N LYS A 52 -1.09 -1.52 -15.15
CA LYS A 52 -2.08 -1.56 -14.07
C LYS A 52 -1.53 -2.20 -12.78
N ARG A 53 -0.21 -2.24 -12.61
CA ARG A 53 0.43 -2.71 -11.37
C ARG A 53 0.66 -1.55 -10.42
N ALA A 54 0.27 -1.68 -9.16
CA ALA A 54 0.43 -0.61 -8.19
C ALA A 54 0.68 -1.12 -6.78
N VAL A 55 1.33 -0.28 -5.98
CA VAL A 55 1.35 -0.38 -4.52
C VAL A 55 0.40 0.68 -3.96
N GLY A 56 -0.54 0.26 -3.12
CA GLY A 56 -1.44 1.15 -2.40
C GLY A 56 -1.03 1.31 -0.94
N PHE A 57 -1.30 2.49 -0.39
CA PHE A 57 -1.16 2.82 1.02
C PHE A 57 -2.50 3.30 1.56
N LYS A 58 -2.92 2.79 2.72
CA LYS A 58 -4.03 3.35 3.48
C LYS A 58 -3.62 3.61 4.91
N LEU A 59 -3.99 4.79 5.41
CA LEU A 59 -3.81 5.18 6.79
C LEU A 59 -5.16 5.12 7.49
N SER A 60 -5.18 4.49 8.67
CA SER A 60 -6.31 4.53 9.58
C SER A 60 -6.63 5.97 10.01
N GLU A 61 -7.82 6.14 10.61
CA GLU A 61 -8.25 7.43 11.15
C GLU A 61 -7.37 7.82 12.35
N GLY A 62 -6.95 9.09 12.41
CA GLY A 62 -6.14 9.63 13.51
C GLY A 62 -4.64 9.35 13.45
N MET A 63 -4.19 8.41 12.61
CA MET A 63 -2.77 8.08 12.44
C MET A 63 -1.94 9.23 11.81
N GLU A 64 -0.66 9.38 12.14
CA GLU A 64 0.24 10.28 11.40
C GLU A 64 0.78 9.62 10.12
N VAL A 65 1.21 10.40 9.13
CA VAL A 65 1.84 9.79 7.94
C VAL A 65 3.17 9.16 8.39
N PRO A 66 3.43 7.86 8.12
CA PRO A 66 4.73 7.25 8.45
C PRO A 66 5.88 8.06 7.86
N ARG A 67 6.97 8.22 8.63
CA ARG A 67 8.14 9.03 8.24
C ARG A 67 8.73 8.58 6.90
N GLU A 68 8.64 7.30 6.58
CA GLU A 68 9.11 6.71 5.34
C GLU A 68 8.34 7.19 4.11
N LEU A 69 7.10 7.68 4.31
CA LEU A 69 6.16 8.17 3.28
C LEU A 69 5.99 9.69 3.32
N GLU A 70 6.30 10.32 4.44
CA GLU A 70 6.16 11.77 4.65
C GLU A 70 6.94 12.56 3.58
N GLY A 71 6.27 13.56 2.98
CA GLY A 71 6.83 14.38 1.90
C GLY A 71 7.00 13.68 0.55
N LYS A 72 7.05 12.34 0.51
CA LYS A 72 7.17 11.54 -0.73
C LYS A 72 5.83 11.34 -1.43
N PHE A 73 4.75 11.27 -0.67
CA PHE A 73 3.41 10.98 -1.18
C PHE A 73 2.39 12.04 -0.76
N LYS A 74 1.48 12.34 -1.68
CA LYS A 74 0.28 13.13 -1.36
C LYS A 74 -0.84 12.16 -1.01
N PHE A 75 -1.42 12.34 0.17
CA PHE A 75 -2.53 11.52 0.64
C PHE A 75 -3.86 12.23 0.39
N ALA A 76 -4.74 11.56 -0.35
CA ALA A 76 -6.12 12.00 -0.51
C ALA A 76 -6.92 11.56 0.72
N ARG A 77 -7.82 12.42 1.20
CA ARG A 77 -8.72 12.11 2.33
C ARG A 77 -10.11 11.82 1.80
N GLN A 78 -10.66 10.66 2.16
CA GLN A 78 -12.05 10.30 1.91
C GLN A 78 -12.77 10.13 3.25
N ARG A 79 -13.92 10.79 3.39
CA ARG A 79 -14.77 10.68 4.59
C ARG A 79 -15.98 9.80 4.27
N SER A 80 -16.13 8.71 5.00
CA SER A 80 -17.31 7.84 4.98
C SER A 80 -18.19 8.15 6.19
N ILE A 81 -19.50 8.06 6.00
CA ILE A 81 -20.46 8.15 7.11
C ILE A 81 -20.37 6.90 8.01
N LEU A 82 -20.04 5.74 7.42
CA LEU A 82 -19.99 4.45 8.12
C LEU A 82 -18.60 4.10 8.66
N ALA A 83 -17.56 4.37 7.86
CA ALA A 83 -16.19 3.88 8.11
C ALA A 83 -15.22 4.97 8.59
N GLY A 84 -15.73 6.15 8.98
CA GLY A 84 -14.91 7.27 9.38
C GLY A 84 -14.07 7.84 8.23
N THR A 85 -12.89 8.36 8.55
CA THR A 85 -11.96 8.92 7.56
C THR A 85 -10.86 7.93 7.18
N ILE A 86 -10.69 7.70 5.89
CA ILE A 86 -9.52 7.00 5.36
C ILE A 86 -8.66 7.98 4.57
N ARG A 87 -7.34 7.88 4.71
CA ARG A 87 -6.38 8.56 3.83
C ARG A 87 -5.66 7.53 2.99
N GLY A 88 -5.55 7.79 1.70
CA GLY A 88 -4.92 6.87 0.75
C GLY A 88 -3.93 7.55 -0.16
N SER A 89 -2.91 6.80 -0.57
CA SER A 89 -2.00 7.16 -1.65
C SER A 89 -1.54 5.89 -2.38
N PHE A 90 -0.84 6.03 -3.50
CA PHE A 90 -0.35 4.89 -4.27
C PHE A 90 0.85 5.28 -5.14
N PHE A 91 1.54 4.26 -5.67
CA PHE A 91 2.40 4.43 -6.83
C PHE A 91 2.27 3.26 -7.81
N VAL A 92 2.52 3.54 -9.09
CA VAL A 92 2.57 2.52 -10.14
C VAL A 92 3.92 1.81 -10.12
N ILE A 93 3.88 0.49 -10.19
CA ILE A 93 5.07 -0.38 -10.27
C ILE A 93 5.61 -0.31 -11.71
N LYS A 94 6.90 -0.05 -11.86
CA LYS A 94 7.59 0.04 -13.15
C LYS A 94 8.34 -1.25 -13.49
N GLY A 95 8.84 -1.97 -12.48
CA GLY A 95 9.56 -3.22 -12.64
C GLY A 95 8.68 -4.46 -12.77
N GLU A 96 9.34 -5.61 -12.89
CA GLU A 96 8.74 -6.94 -12.88
C GLU A 96 9.30 -7.74 -11.69
N TYR A 97 8.42 -8.50 -11.03
CA TYR A 97 8.62 -9.03 -9.67
C TYR A 97 7.76 -10.26 -9.44
#